data_AF-A0A7Y6XLP8-F1
#
_entry.id   AF-A0A7Y6XLP8-F1
#
_cell.length_a   1.000
_cell.length_b   1.000
_cell.length_c   1.000
_cell.angle_alpha   90.00
_cell.angle_beta   90.00
_cell.angle_gamma   90.00
#
_symmetry.space_group_name_H-M   'P 1'
#
loop_
_entity.id
_entity.type
_entity.pdbx_description
1 polymer ?
#
loop_
_entity_poly.entity_id
_entity_poly.type
_entity_poly.pdbx_seq_one_letter_code
_entity_poly.pdbx_strand_id
1 'polypeptide(L)'
;MKVPALSRGAWLLGGLLWLVATAAGFALLARHALTPGETREAPSSWPSSAHPPRAEGRPTLVMLAHPRCPCTRASLGELSVLMEHARGQLDARVLFLQPEGTSSDWTQGPLWRAAAAIPGVTVLADMGGEQARGFGVATSGHSLFYDAAGRLRFSGGLTGARGHRGDNPGRDAVEALLREA
;
A
#
# COMPACT_ATOMS: atom_id res chain seq x y z
N MET A 1 -6.07 32.91 48.23
CA MET A 1 -7.14 32.08 47.61
C MET A 1 -6.80 30.61 47.88
N LYS A 2 -7.65 29.86 48.58
CA LYS A 2 -7.43 28.42 48.84
C LYS A 2 -8.01 27.63 47.66
N VAL A 3 -7.17 26.90 46.92
CA VAL A 3 -7.64 25.98 45.87
C VAL A 3 -8.35 24.82 46.58
N PRO A 4 -9.63 24.54 46.29
CA PRO A 4 -10.32 23.42 46.93
C PRO A 4 -9.65 22.11 46.49
N ALA A 5 -9.36 21.23 47.45
CA ALA A 5 -8.83 19.91 47.15
C ALA A 5 -9.92 19.08 46.45
N LEU A 6 -9.63 18.62 45.23
CA LEU A 6 -10.49 17.72 44.48
C LEU A 6 -10.76 16.45 45.30
N SER A 7 -12.03 16.05 45.41
CA SER A 7 -12.43 14.86 46.15
C SER A 7 -11.90 13.58 45.48
N ARG A 8 -11.74 12.49 46.24
CA ARG A 8 -11.37 11.18 45.68
C ARG A 8 -12.30 10.76 44.53
N GLY A 9 -13.60 11.08 44.64
CA GLY A 9 -14.59 10.83 43.59
C GLY A 9 -14.33 11.64 42.31
N ALA A 10 -13.91 12.90 42.42
CA ALA A 10 -13.56 13.72 41.26
C ALA A 10 -12.31 13.19 40.53
N TRP A 11 -11.32 12.69 41.26
CA TRP A 11 -10.14 12.04 40.66
C TRP A 11 -10.48 10.71 39.98
N LEU A 12 -11.34 9.89 40.59
CA LEU A 12 -11.80 8.64 39.98
C LEU A 12 -12.60 8.89 38.70
N LEU A 13 -13.49 9.89 38.71
CA LEU A 13 -14.26 10.27 37.52
C LEU A 13 -13.34 10.82 36.42
N GLY A 14 -12.36 11.66 36.78
CA GLY A 14 -11.37 12.18 35.84
C GLY A 14 -10.52 11.07 35.22
N GLY A 15 -10.05 10.12 36.04
CA GLY A 15 -9.32 8.95 35.58
C GLY A 15 -10.14 8.04 34.67
N LEU A 16 -11.41 7.79 35.01
CA LEU A 16 -12.32 7.01 34.18
C LEU A 16 -12.59 7.70 32.83
N LEU A 17 -12.87 9.01 32.85
CA LEU A 17 -13.09 9.78 31.63
C LEU A 17 -11.85 9.77 30.72
N TRP A 18 -10.66 9.90 31.32
CA TRP A 18 -9.40 9.80 30.59
C TRP A 18 -9.21 8.41 29.98
N LEU A 19 -9.42 7.33 30.74
CA LEU A 19 -9.33 5.96 30.22
C LEU A 19 -10.31 5.72 29.07
N VAL A 20 -11.55 6.18 29.19
CA VAL A 20 -12.56 6.08 28.12
C VAL A 20 -12.12 6.87 26.88
N ALA A 21 -11.63 8.10 27.05
CA ALA A 21 -11.14 8.92 25.94
C ALA A 21 -9.94 8.27 25.23
N THR A 22 -8.98 7.71 25.98
CA THR A 22 -7.83 7.00 25.44
C THR A 22 -8.25 5.74 24.70
N ALA A 23 -9.13 4.91 25.29
CA ALA A 23 -9.63 3.70 24.65
C ALA A 23 -10.41 4.02 23.36
N ALA A 24 -11.26 5.06 23.38
CA ALA A 24 -11.97 5.52 22.19
C ALA A 24 -11.00 6.01 21.10
N GLY A 25 -9.95 6.76 21.47
CA GLY A 25 -8.90 7.19 20.56
C GLY A 25 -8.18 6.03 19.89
N PHE A 26 -7.78 5.01 20.66
CA PHE A 26 -7.19 3.79 20.10
C PHE A 26 -8.14 3.04 19.17
N ALA A 27 -9.42 2.92 19.52
CA ALA A 27 -10.41 2.27 18.67
C ALA A 27 -10.63 3.02 17.34
N LEU A 28 -10.62 4.36 17.36
CA LEU A 28 -10.69 5.21 16.17
C LEU A 28 -9.47 5.02 15.25
N LEU A 29 -8.27 4.99 15.83
CA LEU A 29 -7.02 4.75 15.09
C LEU A 29 -6.97 3.34 14.50
N ALA A 30 -7.34 2.33 15.29
CA ALA A 30 -7.41 0.94 14.82
C ALA A 30 -8.40 0.80 13.66
N ARG A 31 -9.59 1.41 13.77
CA ARG A 31 -10.56 1.42 12.68
C ARG A 31 -9.96 2.05 11.42
N HIS A 32 -9.34 3.23 11.53
CA HIS A 32 -8.72 3.88 10.38
C HIS A 32 -7.60 3.04 9.74
N ALA A 33 -6.77 2.41 10.55
CA ALA A 33 -5.67 1.56 10.09
C ALA A 33 -6.16 0.29 9.36
N LEU A 34 -7.33 -0.23 9.75
CA LEU A 34 -7.91 -1.47 9.23
C LEU A 34 -8.98 -1.26 8.15
N THR A 35 -9.58 -0.07 8.03
CA THR A 35 -10.55 0.23 6.96
C THR A 35 -9.85 0.15 5.60
N PRO A 36 -10.26 -0.76 4.69
CA PRO A 36 -9.74 -0.80 3.33
C PRO A 36 -9.99 0.51 2.60
N GLY A 37 -9.10 0.89 1.69
CA GLY A 37 -9.35 2.08 0.86
C GLY A 37 -10.39 1.78 -0.21
N GLU A 38 -10.99 2.81 -0.79
CA GLU A 38 -11.88 2.62 -1.94
C GLU A 38 -11.14 1.94 -3.09
N THR A 39 -11.67 0.80 -3.51
CA THR A 39 -11.24 0.05 -4.69
C THR A 39 -12.44 -0.09 -5.60
N ARG A 40 -12.29 0.28 -6.87
CA ARG A 40 -13.20 -0.24 -7.90
C ARG A 40 -12.79 -1.67 -8.22
N GLU A 41 -13.69 -2.41 -8.84
CA GLU A 41 -13.41 -3.77 -9.27
C GLU A 41 -12.21 -3.76 -10.23
N ALA A 42 -11.10 -4.33 -9.78
CA ALA A 42 -9.88 -4.38 -10.58
C ALA A 42 -10.10 -5.28 -11.81
N PRO A 43 -9.57 -4.94 -12.99
CA PRO A 43 -9.76 -5.73 -14.19
C PRO A 43 -9.29 -7.17 -14.00
N SER A 44 -10.16 -8.12 -14.34
CA SER A 44 -9.89 -9.57 -14.22
C SER A 44 -8.77 -10.05 -15.15
N SER A 45 -8.46 -9.27 -16.18
CA SER A 45 -7.31 -9.47 -17.08
C SER A 45 -6.46 -8.21 -17.17
N TRP A 46 -5.19 -8.38 -17.54
CA TRP A 46 -4.27 -7.27 -17.79
C TRP A 46 -4.91 -6.22 -18.72
N PRO A 47 -4.99 -4.93 -18.32
CA PRO A 47 -5.63 -3.91 -19.14
C PRO A 47 -4.87 -3.65 -20.44
N SER A 48 -5.57 -3.55 -21.57
CA SER A 48 -4.96 -3.21 -22.86
C SER A 48 -4.41 -1.78 -22.91
N SER A 49 -4.92 -0.89 -22.05
CA SER A 49 -4.47 0.49 -21.87
C SER A 49 -3.24 0.62 -20.96
N ALA A 50 -2.78 -0.46 -20.31
CA ALA A 50 -1.64 -0.40 -19.42
C ALA A 50 -0.32 -0.34 -20.21
N HIS A 51 0.53 0.62 -19.86
CA HIS A 51 1.77 0.88 -20.58
C HIS A 51 2.99 1.00 -19.64
N PRO A 52 4.10 0.28 -19.92
CA PRO A 52 4.31 -0.64 -21.04
C PRO A 52 3.48 -1.93 -20.93
N PRO A 53 3.35 -2.76 -21.98
CA PRO A 53 2.70 -4.08 -21.89
C PRO A 53 3.41 -5.00 -20.89
N ARG A 54 2.69 -5.95 -20.28
CA ARG A 54 3.32 -6.98 -19.43
C ARG A 54 4.29 -7.87 -20.23
N ALA A 55 5.30 -8.43 -19.56
CA ALA A 55 6.09 -9.49 -20.17
C ALA A 55 5.21 -10.74 -20.39
N GLU A 56 5.42 -11.43 -21.50
CA GLU A 56 4.72 -12.70 -21.76
C GLU A 56 5.32 -13.85 -20.97
N GLY A 57 4.47 -14.74 -20.46
CA GLY A 57 4.88 -15.93 -19.74
C GLY A 57 5.44 -15.69 -18.33
N ARG A 58 5.34 -14.46 -17.80
CA ARG A 58 5.84 -14.11 -16.47
C ARG A 58 4.75 -13.45 -15.63
N PRO A 59 4.56 -13.88 -14.36
CA PRO A 59 3.71 -13.16 -13.42
C PRO A 59 4.17 -11.72 -13.26
N THR A 60 3.21 -10.81 -13.12
CA THR A 60 3.48 -9.38 -12.95
C THR A 60 2.71 -8.83 -11.76
N LEU A 61 3.41 -8.17 -10.85
CA LEU A 61 2.82 -7.39 -9.76
C LEU A 61 2.83 -5.90 -10.11
N VAL A 62 1.70 -5.23 -9.92
CA VAL A 62 1.55 -3.79 -10.09
C VAL A 62 1.19 -3.16 -8.76
N MET A 63 2.00 -2.23 -8.27
CA MET A 63 1.75 -1.46 -7.06
C MET A 63 1.49 0.01 -7.42
N LEU A 64 0.40 0.56 -6.89
CA LEU A 64 0.07 1.97 -7.01
C LEU A 64 0.67 2.72 -5.82
N ALA A 65 1.45 3.77 -6.10
CA ALA A 65 2.22 4.48 -5.09
C ALA A 65 1.97 5.99 -5.18
N HIS A 66 1.82 6.63 -4.02
CA HIS A 66 1.88 8.08 -3.94
C HIS A 66 3.28 8.50 -3.46
N PRO A 67 3.97 9.43 -4.15
CA PRO A 67 5.37 9.77 -3.87
C PRO A 67 5.60 10.47 -2.53
N ARG A 68 4.53 10.97 -1.90
CA ARG A 68 4.56 11.65 -0.60
C ARG A 68 3.81 10.93 0.52
N CYS A 69 3.22 9.76 0.25
CA CYS A 69 2.47 9.04 1.28
C CYS A 69 3.42 8.21 2.15
N PRO A 70 3.40 8.36 3.49
CA PRO A 70 4.24 7.55 4.37
C PRO A 70 3.91 6.06 4.30
N CYS A 71 2.66 5.69 3.99
CA CYS A 71 2.23 4.29 3.86
C CYS A 71 2.96 3.56 2.73
N THR A 72 3.26 4.25 1.62
CA THR A 72 4.02 3.70 0.48
C THR A 72 5.36 3.10 0.94
N ARG A 73 6.02 3.71 1.93
CA ARG A 73 7.30 3.21 2.46
C ARG A 73 7.20 1.81 3.04
N ALA A 74 6.08 1.50 3.71
CA ALA A 74 5.86 0.17 4.27
C ALA A 74 5.66 -0.85 3.14
N SER A 75 4.78 -0.54 2.19
CA SER A 75 4.52 -1.38 1.02
C SER A 75 5.77 -1.65 0.18
N LEU A 76 6.64 -0.66 -0.03
CA LEU A 76 7.92 -0.86 -0.72
C LEU A 76 8.87 -1.78 0.05
N GLY A 77 8.81 -1.79 1.39
CA GLY A 77 9.57 -2.73 2.20
C GLY A 77 9.12 -4.17 1.97
N GLU A 78 7.81 -4.40 1.97
CA GLU A 78 7.23 -5.73 1.70
C GLU A 78 7.47 -6.17 0.25
N LEU A 79 7.40 -5.24 -0.70
CA LEU A 79 7.77 -5.51 -2.10
C LEU A 79 9.22 -5.94 -2.22
N SER A 80 10.15 -5.29 -1.51
CA SER A 80 11.56 -5.67 -1.55
C SER A 80 11.78 -7.12 -1.08
N VAL A 81 11.14 -7.50 0.03
CA VAL A 81 11.20 -8.88 0.56
C VAL A 81 10.60 -9.87 -0.44
N LEU A 82 9.43 -9.54 -0.99
CA LEU A 82 8.76 -10.37 -2.00
C LEU A 82 9.64 -10.60 -3.24
N MET A 83 10.27 -9.55 -3.76
CA MET A 83 11.14 -9.64 -4.94
C MET A 83 12.39 -10.48 -4.69
N GLU A 84 12.94 -10.41 -3.47
CA GLU A 84 14.05 -11.26 -3.04
C GLU A 84 13.63 -12.75 -3.00
N HIS A 85 12.47 -13.05 -2.41
CA HIS A 85 11.92 -14.41 -2.39
C HIS A 85 11.54 -14.94 -3.77
N ALA A 86 11.07 -14.08 -4.67
CA ALA A 86 10.69 -14.45 -6.02
C ALA A 86 11.89 -14.84 -6.91
N ARG A 87 13.14 -14.48 -6.53
CA ARG A 87 14.38 -14.88 -7.23
C ARG A 87 14.34 -14.69 -8.76
N GLY A 88 13.74 -13.60 -9.21
CA GLY A 88 13.61 -13.25 -10.63
C GLY A 88 12.45 -13.91 -11.38
N GLN A 89 11.56 -14.63 -10.70
CA GLN A 89 10.35 -15.24 -11.28
C GLN A 89 9.15 -14.28 -11.33
N LEU A 90 9.25 -13.11 -10.70
CA LEU A 90 8.23 -12.07 -10.68
C LEU A 90 8.78 -10.80 -11.35
N ASP A 91 7.97 -10.18 -12.21
CA ASP A 91 8.18 -8.79 -12.60
C ASP A 91 7.32 -7.88 -11.73
N ALA A 92 7.89 -6.78 -11.24
CA ALA A 92 7.14 -5.81 -10.44
C ALA A 92 7.16 -4.42 -11.06
N ARG A 93 6.05 -3.70 -10.94
CA ARG A 93 5.86 -2.35 -11.44
C ARG A 93 5.33 -1.46 -10.35
N VAL A 94 5.99 -0.33 -10.11
CA VAL A 94 5.53 0.67 -9.16
C VAL A 94 5.13 1.92 -9.94
N LEU A 95 3.83 2.21 -9.93
CA LEU A 95 3.23 3.36 -10.60
C LEU A 95 3.12 4.51 -9.59
N PHE A 96 4.00 5.51 -9.70
CA PHE A 96 3.95 6.70 -8.86
C PHE A 96 3.03 7.76 -9.45
N LEU A 97 1.99 8.14 -8.70
CA LEU A 97 1.10 9.22 -9.11
C LEU A 97 1.89 10.51 -9.34
N GLN A 98 1.75 11.08 -10.53
CA GLN A 98 2.19 12.43 -10.86
C GLN A 98 0.97 13.30 -11.22
N PRO A 99 0.48 14.12 -10.28
CA PRO A 99 -0.63 15.02 -10.56
C PRO A 99 -0.34 16.00 -11.70
N GLU A 100 -1.37 16.43 -12.41
CA GLU A 100 -1.24 17.45 -13.45
C GLU A 100 -0.60 18.73 -12.89
N GLY A 101 0.26 19.37 -13.70
CA GLY A 101 0.98 20.59 -13.30
C GLY A 101 2.12 20.38 -12.29
N THR A 102 2.40 19.14 -11.87
CA THR A 102 3.57 18.85 -11.02
C THR A 102 4.79 18.44 -11.85
N SER A 103 5.98 18.88 -11.41
CA SER A 103 7.24 18.50 -12.06
C SER A 103 7.62 17.05 -11.77
N SER A 104 8.46 16.47 -12.63
CA SER A 104 9.05 15.14 -12.40
C SER A 104 9.75 15.03 -11.05
N ASP A 105 10.43 16.09 -10.62
CA ASP A 105 11.19 16.12 -9.37
C ASP A 105 10.30 16.01 -8.12
N TRP A 106 9.05 16.45 -8.24
CA TRP A 106 8.07 16.28 -7.17
C TRP A 106 7.74 14.80 -6.94
N THR A 107 7.63 14.03 -8.03
CA THR A 107 7.33 12.60 -8.05
C THR A 107 8.57 11.74 -7.76
N GLN A 108 9.71 12.06 -8.37
CA GLN A 108 10.96 11.28 -8.33
C GLN A 108 11.79 11.53 -7.05
N GLY A 109 11.10 11.58 -5.91
CA GLY A 109 11.69 11.79 -4.59
C GLY A 109 12.32 10.53 -3.96
N PRO A 110 12.51 10.52 -2.63
CA PRO A 110 13.12 9.40 -1.92
C PRO A 110 12.42 8.06 -2.11
N LEU A 111 11.08 8.05 -2.17
CA LEU A 111 10.31 6.80 -2.36
C LEU A 111 10.47 6.22 -3.77
N TRP A 112 10.55 7.08 -4.79
CA TRP A 112 10.86 6.66 -6.15
C TRP A 112 12.22 5.98 -6.21
N ARG A 113 13.26 6.63 -5.64
CA ARG A 113 14.62 6.06 -5.59
C ARG A 113 14.67 4.75 -4.82
N ALA A 114 13.94 4.66 -3.71
CA ALA A 114 13.85 3.42 -2.94
C ALA A 114 13.22 2.28 -3.76
N ALA A 115 12.14 2.55 -4.49
CA ALA A 115 11.51 1.56 -5.38
C ALA A 115 12.45 1.15 -6.52
N ALA A 116 13.14 2.11 -7.13
CA ALA A 116 14.05 1.87 -8.25
C ALA A 116 15.31 1.08 -7.87
N ALA A 117 15.65 1.05 -6.58
CA ALA A 117 16.77 0.26 -6.05
C ALA A 117 16.41 -1.22 -5.83
N ILE A 118 15.13 -1.61 -5.91
CA ILE A 118 14.70 -3.00 -5.73
C ILE A 118 14.94 -3.78 -7.03
N PRO A 119 15.71 -4.89 -7.01
CA PRO A 119 15.93 -5.71 -8.19
C PRO A 119 14.61 -6.26 -8.77
N GLY A 120 14.47 -6.22 -10.10
CA GLY A 120 13.27 -6.69 -10.80
C GLY A 120 12.06 -5.75 -10.74
N VAL A 121 12.20 -4.56 -10.13
CA VAL A 121 11.16 -3.53 -10.12
C VAL A 121 11.39 -2.50 -11.22
N THR A 122 10.35 -2.25 -12.01
CA THR A 122 10.28 -1.09 -12.93
C THR A 122 9.45 0.02 -12.30
N VAL A 123 10.00 1.22 -12.22
CA VAL A 123 9.32 2.40 -11.65
C VAL A 123 8.84 3.31 -12.76
N LEU A 124 7.57 3.71 -12.71
CA LEU A 124 6.91 4.50 -13.75
C LEU A 124 6.17 5.68 -13.11
N ALA A 125 6.15 6.81 -13.81
CA ALA A 125 5.28 7.93 -13.45
C ALA A 125 3.89 7.69 -14.05
N ASP A 126 2.86 7.84 -13.22
CA ASP A 126 1.46 7.74 -13.61
C ASP A 126 0.87 9.15 -13.71
N MET A 127 1.03 9.74 -14.89
CA MET A 127 0.56 11.09 -15.19
C MET A 127 -0.97 11.17 -15.03
N GLY A 128 -1.43 12.04 -14.13
CA GLY A 128 -2.86 12.23 -13.85
C GLY A 128 -3.57 11.00 -13.27
N GLY A 129 -2.84 9.94 -12.92
CA GLY A 129 -3.44 8.69 -12.41
C GLY A 129 -4.15 7.86 -13.48
N GLU A 130 -3.82 8.03 -14.77
CA GLU A 130 -4.44 7.32 -15.89
C GLU A 130 -4.29 5.79 -15.76
N GLN A 131 -3.08 5.32 -15.45
CA GLN A 131 -2.84 3.88 -15.30
C GLN A 131 -3.51 3.32 -14.05
N ALA A 132 -3.44 4.03 -12.92
CA ALA A 132 -4.14 3.64 -11.70
C ALA A 132 -5.66 3.49 -11.93
N ARG A 133 -6.26 4.40 -12.71
CA ARG A 133 -7.66 4.30 -13.14
C ARG A 133 -7.90 3.08 -14.03
N GLY A 134 -7.00 2.81 -14.99
CA GLY A 134 -7.04 1.61 -15.82
C GLY A 134 -7.01 0.31 -15.02
N PHE A 135 -6.33 0.30 -13.88
CA PHE A 135 -6.27 -0.82 -12.94
C PHE A 135 -7.39 -0.83 -11.88
N GLY A 136 -8.26 0.18 -11.85
CA GLY A 136 -9.39 0.26 -10.91
C GLY A 136 -9.01 0.61 -9.46
N VAL A 137 -7.81 1.14 -9.23
CA VAL A 137 -7.26 1.34 -7.87
C VAL A 137 -6.95 2.82 -7.61
N ALA A 138 -7.32 3.31 -6.42
CA ALA A 138 -7.12 4.71 -6.02
C ALA A 138 -6.20 4.90 -4.81
N THR A 139 -5.68 3.82 -4.21
CA THR A 139 -5.06 3.87 -2.88
C THR A 139 -3.56 3.57 -2.93
N SER A 140 -2.79 4.31 -2.13
CA SER A 140 -1.32 4.15 -2.07
C SER A 140 -0.93 2.86 -1.35
N GLY A 141 -0.04 2.09 -1.97
CA GLY A 141 0.45 0.80 -1.48
C GLY A 141 -0.43 -0.39 -1.89
N HIS A 142 -1.54 -0.16 -2.59
CA HIS A 142 -2.37 -1.23 -3.13
C HIS A 142 -1.67 -1.90 -4.30
N SER A 143 -1.73 -3.22 -4.32
CA SER A 143 -1.01 -4.08 -5.23
C SER A 143 -1.94 -5.09 -5.89
N LEU A 144 -1.64 -5.37 -7.15
CA LEU A 144 -2.37 -6.30 -8.02
C LEU A 144 -1.39 -7.35 -8.50
N PHE A 145 -1.72 -8.63 -8.40
CA PHE A 145 -0.93 -9.70 -8.99
C PHE A 145 -1.67 -10.30 -10.17
N TYR A 146 -1.00 -10.33 -11.30
CA TYR A 146 -1.44 -11.01 -12.51
C TYR A 146 -0.56 -12.24 -12.77
N ASP A 147 -1.17 -13.38 -13.07
CA ASP A 147 -0.44 -14.60 -13.44
C ASP A 147 0.23 -14.46 -14.83
N ALA A 148 0.98 -15.50 -15.25
CA ALA A 148 1.67 -15.51 -16.54
C ALA A 148 0.74 -15.37 -17.76
N ALA A 149 -0.54 -15.72 -17.63
CA ALA A 149 -1.56 -15.51 -18.65
C ALA A 149 -2.12 -14.07 -18.63
N GLY A 150 -1.84 -13.31 -17.57
CA GLY A 150 -2.34 -11.96 -17.35
C GLY A 150 -3.70 -11.94 -16.66
N ARG A 151 -4.07 -12.98 -15.91
CA ARG A 151 -5.31 -12.99 -15.12
C ARG A 151 -5.05 -12.50 -13.71
N LEU A 152 -5.95 -11.66 -13.19
CA LEU A 152 -5.86 -11.15 -11.82
C LEU A 152 -6.03 -12.30 -10.82
N ARG A 153 -5.09 -12.45 -9.90
CA ARG A 153 -5.15 -13.45 -8.82
C ARG A 153 -5.11 -12.84 -7.42
N PHE A 154 -4.66 -11.58 -7.28
CA PHE A 154 -4.66 -10.86 -6.02
C PHE A 154 -4.92 -9.37 -6.24
N SER A 155 -5.67 -8.75 -5.33
CA SER A 155 -5.90 -7.31 -5.25
C SER A 155 -5.99 -6.90 -3.79
N GLY A 156 -5.02 -6.13 -3.30
CA GLY A 156 -4.95 -5.74 -1.90
C GLY A 156 -3.64 -5.07 -1.50
N GLY A 157 -3.49 -4.75 -0.22
CA GLY A 157 -2.21 -4.26 0.31
C GLY A 157 -1.21 -5.39 0.55
N LEU A 158 0.08 -5.12 0.36
CA LEU A 158 1.17 -6.04 0.75
C LEU A 158 1.54 -5.96 2.24
N THR A 159 0.79 -5.19 3.03
CA THR A 159 1.05 -4.93 4.45
C THR A 159 -0.14 -5.41 5.28
N GLY A 160 0.10 -5.85 6.53
CA GLY A 160 -0.97 -6.32 7.42
C GLY A 160 -1.92 -5.21 7.91
N ALA A 161 -1.43 -3.97 7.95
CA ALA A 161 -2.20 -2.76 8.21
C ALA A 161 -1.54 -1.57 7.47
N ARG A 162 -2.24 -0.43 7.39
CA ARG A 162 -1.68 0.79 6.76
C ARG A 162 -0.37 1.20 7.44
N GLY A 163 0.71 1.25 6.65
CA GLY A 163 2.02 1.70 7.13
C GLY A 163 2.79 0.70 8.00
N HIS A 164 2.32 -0.55 8.12
CA HIS A 164 2.96 -1.59 8.93
C HIS A 164 3.91 -2.46 8.08
N ARG A 165 5.07 -2.83 8.64
CA ARG A 165 6.02 -3.78 8.03
C ARG A 165 6.13 -5.07 8.86
N GLY A 166 6.56 -6.15 8.24
CA GLY A 166 6.71 -7.47 8.84
C GLY A 166 5.74 -8.50 8.28
N ASP A 167 5.78 -9.71 8.84
CA ASP A 167 4.97 -10.84 8.40
C ASP A 167 3.49 -10.47 8.34
N ASN A 168 2.89 -10.76 7.19
CA ASN A 168 1.54 -10.31 6.92
C ASN A 168 0.86 -11.16 5.83
N PRO A 169 -0.49 -11.29 5.91
CA PRO A 169 -1.24 -12.14 4.99
C PRO A 169 -1.22 -11.65 3.54
N GLY A 170 -0.99 -10.36 3.29
CA GLY A 170 -0.94 -9.80 1.94
C GLY A 170 0.27 -10.30 1.16
N ARG A 171 1.46 -10.24 1.76
CA ARG A 171 2.69 -10.80 1.18
C ARG A 171 2.58 -12.32 1.05
N ASP A 172 2.13 -13.01 2.09
CA ASP A 172 2.01 -14.47 2.10
C ASP A 172 1.08 -14.98 0.97
N ALA A 173 -0.02 -14.26 0.70
CA ALA A 173 -0.92 -14.58 -0.39
C ALA A 173 -0.24 -14.47 -1.77
N VAL A 174 0.56 -13.43 -1.99
CA VAL A 174 1.28 -13.27 -3.26
C VAL A 174 2.40 -14.31 -3.41
N GLU A 175 3.11 -14.62 -2.33
CA GLU A 175 4.12 -15.68 -2.34
C GLU A 175 3.51 -17.07 -2.60
N ALA A 176 2.31 -17.34 -2.08
CA ALA A 176 1.58 -18.56 -2.39
C ALA A 176 1.23 -18.65 -3.88
N LEU A 177 0.71 -17.56 -4.46
CA LEU A 177 0.41 -17.49 -5.89
C LEU A 177 1.64 -17.68 -6.77
N LEU A 178 2.80 -17.17 -6.35
CA LEU A 178 4.07 -17.38 -7.06
C LEU A 178 4.51 -18.85 -7.08
N ARG A 179 4.22 -19.60 -6.02
CA ARG A 179 4.54 -21.04 -5.98
C ARG A 179 3.63 -21.88 -6.89
N GLU A 180 2.48 -21.35 -7.27
CA GLU A 180 1.51 -21.99 -8.18
C GLU A 180 1.70 -21.60 -9.66
N ALA A 181 2.53 -20.59 -9.93
CA ALA A 181 2.66 -19.94 -11.24
C ALA A 181 3.69 -20.61 -12.17
#